data_AF-A0A932AQS4-F1
#
_entry.id   AF-A0A932AQS4-F1
#
_cell.length_a   1.000
_cell.length_b   1.000
_cell.length_c   1.000
_cell.angle_alpha   90.00
_cell.angle_beta   90.00
_cell.angle_gamma   90.00
#
_symmetry.space_group_name_H-M   'P 1'
#
loop_
_entity.id
_entity.type
_entity.pdbx_description
1 polymer ?
#
loop_
_entity_poly.entity_id
_entity_poly.type
_entity_poly.pdbx_seq_one_letter_code
_entity_poly.pdbx_strand_id
1 'polypeptide(L)'
;MALDELVAVLQRERELLDQLRFRFIETRLLLAAREVRYLGWATAEAEQARRRARETDLVRAAAVQRWGSAGVRTGVPTLRELATAVGGPVAGILRDHHDGLCTTVSEIEVIGHRNAELARAGIRELADQAESVPTMAARASPAAASVALSLPDARELLEDGMDLTALATEGAYQEVITLAGRLRMPALLAFLR
;
A
#
# COMPACT_ATOMS: atom_id res chain seq x y z
N MET A 1 -11.96 -20.02 -26.35
CA MET A 1 -12.89 -19.05 -25.72
C MET A 1 -12.67 -18.94 -24.21
N ALA A 2 -13.06 -19.92 -23.37
CA ALA A 2 -12.89 -19.79 -21.91
C ALA A 2 -11.42 -19.71 -21.44
N LEU A 3 -10.51 -20.40 -22.15
CA LEU A 3 -9.07 -20.36 -21.85
C LEU A 3 -8.41 -19.05 -22.30
N ASP A 4 -8.75 -18.55 -23.48
CA ASP A 4 -8.25 -17.26 -23.99
C ASP A 4 -8.73 -16.09 -23.11
N GLU A 5 -9.97 -16.18 -22.63
CA GLU A 5 -10.52 -15.24 -21.64
C GLU A 5 -9.71 -15.27 -20.33
N LEU A 6 -9.39 -16.46 -19.80
CA LEU A 6 -8.56 -16.56 -18.60
C LEU A 6 -7.17 -15.94 -18.81
N VAL A 7 -6.51 -16.22 -19.93
CA VAL A 7 -5.19 -15.64 -20.25
C VAL A 7 -5.28 -14.11 -20.32
N ALA A 8 -6.30 -13.56 -20.98
CA ALA A 8 -6.52 -12.12 -21.04
C ALA A 8 -6.74 -11.51 -19.64
N VAL A 9 -7.49 -12.18 -18.77
CA VAL A 9 -7.71 -11.75 -17.39
C VAL A 9 -6.41 -11.80 -16.57
N LEU A 10 -5.59 -12.84 -16.70
CA LEU A 10 -4.30 -12.95 -15.99
C LEU A 10 -3.32 -11.86 -16.43
N GLN A 11 -3.26 -11.57 -17.72
CA GLN A 11 -2.47 -10.46 -18.25
C GLN A 11 -2.93 -9.13 -17.64
N ARG A 12 -4.24 -8.89 -17.63
CA ARG A 12 -4.81 -7.68 -17.04
C ARG A 12 -4.56 -7.56 -15.53
N GLU A 13 -4.67 -8.66 -14.80
CA GLU A 13 -4.40 -8.72 -13.35
C GLU A 13 -2.95 -8.33 -13.08
N ARG A 14 -1.99 -8.88 -13.84
CA ARG A 14 -0.57 -8.53 -13.73
C ARG A 14 -0.31 -7.05 -13.99
N GLU A 15 -0.89 -6.47 -15.04
CA GLU A 15 -0.76 -5.03 -15.34
C GLU A 15 -1.26 -4.14 -14.21
N LEU A 16 -2.39 -4.50 -13.59
CA LEU A 16 -2.96 -3.73 -12.48
C LEU A 16 -2.15 -3.87 -11.20
N LEU A 17 -1.59 -5.06 -10.95
CA LEU A 17 -0.65 -5.26 -9.85
C LEU A 17 0.66 -4.50 -10.08
N ASP A 18 1.15 -4.42 -11.32
CA ASP A 18 2.32 -3.60 -11.66
C ASP A 18 2.05 -2.10 -11.43
N GLN A 19 0.86 -1.61 -11.77
CA GLN A 19 0.44 -0.24 -11.43
C GLN A 19 0.35 -0.02 -9.92
N LEU A 20 -0.20 -0.98 -9.17
CA LEU A 20 -0.23 -0.91 -7.71
C LEU A 20 1.19 -0.87 -7.12
N ARG A 21 2.08 -1.74 -7.59
CA ARG A 21 3.49 -1.76 -7.21
C ARG A 21 4.14 -0.40 -7.47
N PHE A 22 3.92 0.18 -8.65
CA PHE A 22 4.41 1.51 -8.99
C PHE A 22 3.94 2.58 -7.98
N ARG A 23 2.65 2.60 -7.64
CA ARG A 23 2.14 3.55 -6.63
C ARG A 23 2.77 3.35 -5.26
N PHE A 24 3.03 2.12 -4.85
CA PHE A 24 3.75 1.84 -3.60
C PHE A 24 5.22 2.30 -3.63
N ILE A 25 5.90 2.20 -4.79
CA ILE A 25 7.24 2.76 -4.98
C ILE A 25 7.19 4.30 -4.87
N GLU A 26 6.20 4.94 -5.49
CA GLU A 26 5.99 6.39 -5.41
C GLU A 26 5.79 6.85 -3.96
N THR A 27 4.90 6.20 -3.20
CA THR A 27 4.73 6.46 -1.77
C THR A 27 6.05 6.31 -1.00
N ARG A 28 6.84 5.28 -1.30
CA ARG A 28 8.15 5.07 -0.66
C ARG A 28 9.11 6.22 -0.92
N LEU A 29 9.16 6.71 -2.16
CA LEU A 29 10.04 7.81 -2.54
C LEU A 29 9.65 9.10 -1.83
N LEU A 30 8.34 9.38 -1.72
CA LEU A 30 7.84 10.53 -0.96
C LEU A 30 8.16 10.43 0.54
N LEU A 31 8.01 9.24 1.15
CA LEU A 31 8.40 9.00 2.54
C LEU A 31 9.89 9.22 2.76
N ALA A 32 10.74 8.65 1.88
CA ALA A 32 12.19 8.80 1.98
C ALA A 32 12.65 10.24 1.78
N ALA A 33 11.98 10.99 0.90
CA ALA A 33 12.24 12.41 0.66
C ALA A 33 11.60 13.34 1.71
N ARG A 34 10.83 12.81 2.67
CA ARG A 34 10.05 13.57 3.67
C ARG A 34 9.07 14.57 3.07
N GLU A 35 8.56 14.28 1.87
CA GLU A 35 7.61 15.13 1.16
C GLU A 35 6.16 14.83 1.57
N VAL A 36 5.84 15.05 2.86
CA VAL A 36 4.56 14.65 3.48
C VAL A 36 3.35 15.33 2.83
N ARG A 37 3.52 16.56 2.30
CA ARG A 37 2.45 17.32 1.63
C ARG A 37 1.82 16.58 0.43
N TYR A 38 2.53 15.61 -0.17
CA TYR A 38 2.02 14.81 -1.30
C TYR A 38 1.58 13.40 -0.90
N LEU A 39 1.80 12.98 0.36
CA LEU A 39 1.48 11.61 0.78
C LEU A 39 -0.01 11.30 0.68
N GLY A 40 -0.89 12.24 0.98
CA GLY A 40 -2.34 12.05 0.84
C GLY A 40 -2.78 11.77 -0.61
N TRP A 41 -2.13 12.37 -1.60
CA TRP A 41 -2.40 12.06 -3.01
C TRP A 41 -1.87 10.67 -3.39
N ALA A 42 -0.65 10.34 -2.95
CA ALA A 42 -0.06 9.03 -3.22
C ALA A 42 -0.84 7.88 -2.57
N THR A 43 -1.32 8.05 -1.33
CA THR A 43 -2.15 7.04 -0.63
C THR A 43 -3.49 6.86 -1.33
N ALA A 44 -4.13 7.94 -1.78
CA ALA A 44 -5.39 7.87 -2.52
C ALA A 44 -5.23 7.14 -3.87
N GLU A 45 -4.18 7.45 -4.63
CA GLU A 45 -3.85 6.79 -5.90
C GLU A 45 -3.52 5.30 -5.71
N ALA A 46 -2.71 4.97 -4.71
CA ALA A 46 -2.38 3.59 -4.38
C ALA A 46 -3.62 2.78 -3.95
N GLU A 47 -4.51 3.39 -3.16
CA GLU A 47 -5.78 2.79 -2.75
C GLU A 47 -6.72 2.60 -3.96
N GLN A 48 -6.73 3.52 -4.93
CA GLN A 48 -7.48 3.35 -6.17
C GLN A 48 -6.91 2.21 -7.03
N ALA A 49 -5.59 2.11 -7.17
CA ALA A 49 -4.93 0.99 -7.86
C ALA A 49 -5.25 -0.36 -7.18
N ARG A 50 -5.25 -0.39 -5.84
CA ARG A 50 -5.60 -1.58 -5.04
C ARG A 50 -7.04 -2.03 -5.31
N ARG A 51 -7.98 -1.10 -5.40
CA ARG A 51 -9.39 -1.43 -5.74
C ARG A 51 -9.50 -2.06 -7.13
N ARG A 52 -8.83 -1.50 -8.14
CA ARG A 52 -8.83 -2.06 -9.51
C ARG A 52 -8.25 -3.47 -9.56
N ALA A 53 -7.15 -3.72 -8.83
CA ALA A 53 -6.59 -5.06 -8.71
C ALA A 53 -7.61 -6.04 -8.12
N ARG A 54 -8.25 -5.65 -7.00
CA ARG A 54 -9.30 -6.46 -6.36
C ARG A 54 -10.50 -6.73 -7.26
N GLU A 55 -10.93 -5.77 -8.06
CA GLU A 55 -12.02 -5.97 -9.04
C GLU A 55 -11.64 -7.03 -10.08
N THR A 56 -10.38 -7.02 -10.54
CA THR A 56 -9.89 -8.00 -11.51
C THR A 56 -9.74 -9.39 -10.90
N ASP A 57 -9.35 -9.51 -9.63
CA ASP A 57 -9.35 -10.79 -8.92
C ASP A 57 -10.74 -11.46 -8.94
N LEU A 58 -11.82 -10.68 -8.85
CA LEU A 58 -13.19 -11.21 -8.91
C LEU A 58 -13.56 -11.68 -10.32
N VAL A 59 -13.13 -10.95 -11.34
CA VAL A 59 -13.30 -11.36 -12.75
C VAL A 59 -12.54 -12.67 -13.02
N ARG A 60 -11.30 -12.79 -12.52
CA ARG A 60 -10.52 -14.04 -12.61
C ARG A 60 -11.23 -15.19 -11.90
N ALA A 61 -11.72 -14.97 -10.68
CA ALA A 61 -12.44 -16.00 -9.95
C ALA A 61 -13.64 -16.51 -10.76
N ALA A 62 -14.40 -15.62 -11.41
CA ALA A 62 -15.51 -16.00 -12.29
C ALA A 62 -15.03 -16.77 -13.54
N ALA A 63 -13.92 -16.34 -14.17
CA ALA A 63 -13.35 -17.03 -15.33
C ALA A 63 -12.89 -18.46 -15.00
N VAL A 64 -12.22 -18.63 -13.86
CA VAL A 64 -11.76 -19.94 -13.37
C VAL A 64 -12.95 -20.86 -13.07
N GLN A 65 -14.03 -20.33 -12.47
CA GLN A 65 -15.25 -21.11 -12.22
C GLN A 65 -15.92 -21.60 -13.51
N ARG A 66 -15.99 -20.77 -14.55
CA ARG A 66 -16.54 -21.17 -15.86
C ARG A 66 -15.71 -22.25 -16.54
N TRP A 67 -14.39 -22.23 -16.35
CA TRP A 67 -13.51 -23.29 -16.84
C TRP A 67 -13.69 -24.58 -16.03
N GLY A 68 -13.76 -24.46 -14.70
CA GLY A 68 -13.92 -25.59 -13.78
C GLY A 68 -15.24 -26.32 -13.94
N SER A 69 -16.36 -25.65 -14.24
CA SER A 69 -17.65 -26.30 -14.47
C SER A 69 -17.71 -27.16 -15.73
N ALA A 70 -16.74 -27.03 -16.65
CA ALA A 70 -16.63 -27.85 -17.85
C ALA A 70 -15.87 -29.17 -17.61
N GLY A 71 -15.15 -29.31 -16.48
CA GLY A 71 -14.39 -30.51 -16.11
C GLY A 71 -14.85 -31.05 -14.76
N VAL A 72 -14.97 -32.37 -14.62
CA VAL A 72 -15.48 -33.06 -13.40
C VAL A 72 -14.47 -32.96 -12.24
N ARG A 73 -14.18 -31.74 -11.76
CA ARG A 73 -13.31 -31.47 -10.61
C ARG A 73 -14.11 -30.80 -9.50
N THR A 74 -13.88 -31.24 -8.27
CA THR A 74 -14.43 -30.61 -7.07
C THR A 74 -13.52 -29.46 -6.64
N GLY A 75 -14.07 -28.23 -6.58
CA GLY A 75 -13.35 -27.04 -6.09
C GLY A 75 -12.69 -26.19 -7.17
N VAL A 76 -12.18 -25.03 -6.74
CA VAL A 76 -11.52 -24.04 -7.61
C VAL A 76 -10.08 -24.47 -7.87
N PRO A 77 -9.69 -24.76 -9.13
CA PRO A 77 -8.33 -25.18 -9.43
C PRO A 77 -7.33 -24.02 -9.24
N THR A 78 -6.11 -24.36 -8.82
CA THR A 78 -5.01 -23.40 -8.79
C THR A 78 -4.44 -23.18 -10.20
N LEU A 79 -3.68 -22.09 -10.40
CA LEU A 79 -3.09 -21.78 -11.70
C LEU A 79 -2.13 -22.88 -12.18
N ARG A 80 -1.42 -23.54 -11.26
CA ARG A 80 -0.53 -24.68 -11.58
C ARG A 80 -1.31 -25.90 -12.04
N GLU A 81 -2.44 -26.19 -11.40
CA GLU A 81 -3.33 -27.27 -11.82
C GLU A 81 -3.93 -26.99 -13.20
N LEU A 82 -4.31 -25.74 -13.47
CA LEU A 82 -4.79 -25.30 -14.79
C LEU A 82 -3.72 -25.47 -15.87
N ALA A 83 -2.48 -25.04 -15.60
CA ALA A 83 -1.37 -25.21 -16.54
C ALA A 83 -1.09 -26.69 -16.85
N THR A 84 -1.20 -27.56 -15.84
CA THR A 84 -1.01 -29.01 -16.00
C THR A 84 -2.12 -29.65 -16.85
N ALA A 85 -3.37 -29.20 -16.68
CA ALA A 85 -4.52 -29.77 -17.38
C ALA A 85 -4.62 -29.39 -18.87
N VAL A 86 -4.16 -28.20 -19.24
CA VAL A 86 -4.28 -27.68 -20.62
C VAL A 86 -3.21 -28.22 -21.57
N GLY A 87 -1.99 -28.45 -21.08
CA GLY A 87 -0.86 -28.89 -21.91
C GLY A 87 -0.46 -27.91 -23.03
N GLY A 88 0.43 -28.35 -23.92
CA GLY A 88 0.85 -27.60 -25.10
C GLY A 88 1.49 -26.22 -24.81
N PRO A 89 1.53 -25.31 -25.81
CA PRO A 89 2.13 -23.98 -25.66
C PRO A 89 1.45 -23.12 -24.58
N VAL A 90 0.14 -23.28 -24.38
CA VAL A 90 -0.62 -22.50 -23.41
C VAL A 90 -0.25 -22.84 -21.96
N ALA A 91 0.16 -24.08 -21.69
CA ALA A 91 0.72 -24.43 -20.38
C ALA A 91 2.01 -23.67 -20.05
N GLY A 92 2.79 -23.25 -21.06
CA GLY A 92 3.93 -22.35 -20.89
C GLY A 92 3.47 -20.96 -20.47
N ILE A 93 2.52 -20.38 -21.21
CA ILE A 93 1.97 -19.05 -20.94
C ILE A 93 1.39 -18.94 -19.52
N LEU A 94 0.64 -19.96 -19.07
CA LEU A 94 0.06 -19.98 -17.72
C LEU A 94 1.14 -20.06 -16.63
N ARG A 95 2.26 -20.74 -16.88
CA ARG A 95 3.41 -20.78 -15.96
C ARG A 95 4.13 -19.44 -15.92
N ASP A 96 4.32 -18.78 -17.05
CA ASP A 96 4.92 -17.44 -17.11
C ASP A 96 4.07 -16.41 -16.33
N HIS A 97 2.74 -16.50 -16.45
CA HIS A 97 1.82 -15.70 -15.64
C HIS A 97 1.93 -16.04 -14.14
N HIS A 98 2.03 -17.33 -13.80
CA HIS A 98 2.21 -17.76 -12.41
C HIS A 98 3.45 -17.14 -11.77
N ASP A 99 4.61 -17.26 -12.43
CA ASP A 99 5.88 -16.72 -11.95
C ASP A 99 5.84 -15.18 -11.85
N GLY A 100 5.29 -14.53 -12.88
CA GLY A 100 5.13 -13.08 -12.91
C GLY A 100 4.23 -12.56 -11.78
N LEU A 101 3.08 -13.18 -11.57
CA LEU A 101 2.14 -12.80 -10.50
C LEU A 101 2.73 -13.06 -9.11
N CYS A 102 3.39 -14.20 -8.89
CA CYS A 102 4.05 -14.50 -7.61
C CYS A 102 5.13 -13.47 -7.27
N THR A 103 5.93 -13.09 -8.27
CA THR A 103 6.98 -12.07 -8.12
C THR A 103 6.36 -10.72 -7.78
N THR A 104 5.40 -10.24 -8.58
CA THR A 104 4.79 -8.94 -8.36
C THR A 104 4.08 -8.85 -7.00
N VAL A 105 3.34 -9.87 -6.58
CA VAL A 105 2.66 -9.90 -5.27
C VAL A 105 3.68 -9.83 -4.13
N SER A 106 4.75 -10.64 -4.20
CA SER A 106 5.81 -10.65 -3.18
C SER A 106 6.48 -9.27 -3.04
N GLU A 107 6.75 -8.62 -4.18
CA GLU A 107 7.35 -7.28 -4.17
C GLU A 107 6.40 -6.21 -3.61
N ILE A 108 5.11 -6.28 -3.91
CA ILE A 108 4.10 -5.38 -3.33
C ILE A 108 4.08 -5.53 -1.80
N GLU A 109 4.08 -6.77 -1.28
CA GLU A 109 4.11 -7.02 0.17
C GLU A 109 5.37 -6.44 0.82
N VAL A 110 6.53 -6.68 0.21
CA VAL A 110 7.81 -6.14 0.70
C VAL A 110 7.82 -4.61 0.71
N ILE A 111 7.36 -3.96 -0.35
CA ILE A 111 7.33 -2.49 -0.42
C ILE A 111 6.28 -1.93 0.54
N GLY A 112 5.11 -2.55 0.65
CA GLY A 112 4.08 -2.17 1.61
C GLY A 112 4.56 -2.21 3.05
N HIS A 113 5.25 -3.30 3.44
CA HIS A 113 5.86 -3.40 4.76
C HIS A 113 6.89 -2.29 5.00
N ARG A 114 7.79 -2.06 4.05
CA ARG A 114 8.80 -0.97 4.13
C ARG A 114 8.16 0.41 4.26
N ASN A 115 7.07 0.68 3.54
CA ASN A 115 6.35 1.95 3.64
C ASN A 115 5.73 2.13 5.03
N ALA A 116 5.16 1.07 5.61
CA ALA A 116 4.65 1.12 6.98
C ALA A 116 5.77 1.38 8.00
N GLU A 117 6.94 0.76 7.85
CA GLU A 117 8.08 1.00 8.75
C GLU A 117 8.58 2.46 8.66
N LEU A 118 8.72 2.99 7.43
CA LEU A 118 9.12 4.40 7.22
C LEU A 118 8.10 5.37 7.81
N ALA A 119 6.80 5.11 7.62
CA ALA A 119 5.74 5.93 8.20
C ALA A 119 5.75 5.90 9.73
N ARG A 120 5.91 4.72 10.36
CA ARG A 120 6.05 4.62 11.83
C ARG A 120 7.30 5.33 12.35
N ALA A 121 8.40 5.29 11.60
CA ALA A 121 9.59 6.06 11.94
C ALA A 121 9.32 7.57 11.87
N GLY A 122 8.58 8.02 10.86
CA GLY A 122 8.12 9.41 10.74
C GLY A 122 7.30 9.86 11.95
N ILE A 123 6.32 9.06 12.39
CA ILE A 123 5.50 9.38 13.58
C ILE A 123 6.36 9.50 14.84
N ARG A 124 7.30 8.57 15.07
CA ARG A 124 8.21 8.63 16.24
C ARG A 124 9.04 9.91 16.25
N GLU A 125 9.57 10.29 15.09
CA GLU A 125 10.38 11.50 14.96
C GLU A 125 9.57 12.78 15.21
N LEU A 126 8.30 12.83 14.80
CA LEU A 126 7.40 13.94 15.18
C LEU A 126 7.20 14.02 16.70
N ALA A 127 7.00 12.88 17.36
CA ALA A 127 6.83 12.83 18.82
C ALA A 127 8.10 13.31 19.55
N ASP A 128 9.27 12.85 19.13
CA ASP A 128 10.56 13.27 19.70
C ASP A 128 10.79 14.79 19.52
N GLN A 129 10.40 15.35 18.37
CA GLN A 129 10.49 16.79 18.11
C GLN A 129 9.58 17.59 19.05
N ALA A 130 8.33 17.16 19.24
CA ALA A 130 7.38 17.81 20.13
C ALA A 130 7.88 17.86 21.59
N GLU A 131 8.52 16.80 22.08
CA GLU A 131 9.09 16.74 23.43
C GLU A 131 10.35 17.63 23.59
N SER A 132 11.11 17.85 22.51
CA SER A 132 12.34 18.65 22.53
C SER A 132 12.10 20.18 22.60
N VAL A 133 10.99 20.67 22.04
CA VAL A 133 10.61 22.11 22.02
C VAL A 133 10.54 22.74 23.42
N PRO A 134 9.82 22.17 24.42
CA PRO A 134 9.76 22.76 25.76
C PRO A 134 11.14 22.79 26.45
N THR A 135 12.00 21.81 26.19
CA THR A 135 13.37 21.74 26.74
C THR A 135 14.27 22.84 26.15
N MET A 136 14.12 23.15 24.87
CA MET A 136 14.93 24.17 24.19
C MET A 136 14.49 25.59 24.57
N ALA A 137 13.18 25.83 24.71
CA ALA A 137 12.63 27.11 25.21
C ALA A 137 13.09 27.41 26.65
N ALA A 138 13.13 26.39 27.52
CA ALA A 138 13.64 26.53 28.89
C ALA A 138 15.14 26.85 28.95
N ARG A 139 15.93 26.44 27.94
CA ARG A 139 17.37 26.67 27.86
C ARG A 139 17.76 28.01 27.22
N ALA A 140 16.93 28.56 26.33
CA ALA A 140 17.28 29.74 25.54
C ALA A 140 17.36 31.05 26.36
N SER A 141 16.59 31.21 27.44
CA SER A 141 16.82 32.22 28.49
C SER A 141 15.76 32.12 29.59
N PRO A 142 16.12 32.09 30.89
CA PRO A 142 15.14 32.16 31.97
C PRO A 142 14.36 33.49 31.99
N ALA A 143 14.88 34.56 31.36
CA ALA A 143 14.20 35.85 31.21
C ALA A 143 13.24 35.90 29.99
N ALA A 144 13.51 35.11 28.95
CA ALA A 144 12.58 34.94 27.83
C ALA A 144 11.36 34.11 28.23
N ALA A 145 11.53 33.14 29.15
CA ALA A 145 10.42 32.38 29.74
C ALA A 145 9.41 33.30 30.46
N SER A 146 9.87 34.30 31.21
CA SER A 146 8.99 35.28 31.87
C SER A 146 8.25 36.21 30.89
N VAL A 147 8.82 36.51 29.72
CA VAL A 147 8.17 37.35 28.68
C VAL A 147 7.18 36.55 27.86
N ALA A 148 7.49 35.29 27.52
CA ALA A 148 6.57 34.37 26.85
C ALA A 148 5.35 34.01 27.73
N LEU A 149 5.50 34.04 29.06
CA LEU A 149 4.41 33.87 30.03
C LEU A 149 3.57 35.15 30.25
N SER A 150 3.94 36.30 29.65
CA SER A 150 3.23 37.59 29.87
C SER A 150 2.29 38.01 28.72
N LEU A 151 2.27 37.28 27.60
CA LEU A 151 1.32 37.49 26.50
C LEU A 151 0.40 36.25 26.42
N PRO A 152 -0.85 36.34 26.91
CA PRO A 152 -1.77 35.19 26.88
C PRO A 152 -2.04 34.71 25.45
N ASP A 153 -2.09 35.61 24.46
CA ASP A 153 -2.55 35.29 23.10
C ASP A 153 -1.48 34.70 22.16
N ALA A 154 -0.20 35.04 22.35
CA ALA A 154 0.85 34.63 21.39
C ALA A 154 1.22 33.14 21.53
N ARG A 155 1.04 32.59 22.73
CA ARG A 155 1.35 31.20 23.04
C ARG A 155 0.26 30.25 22.56
N GLU A 156 -1.02 30.59 22.80
CA GLU A 156 -2.17 29.83 22.27
C GLU A 156 -2.18 29.80 20.73
N LEU A 157 -1.92 30.93 20.05
CA LEU A 157 -1.94 30.97 18.58
C LEU A 157 -0.79 30.17 17.91
N LEU A 158 0.37 30.05 18.58
CA LEU A 158 1.50 29.25 18.10
C LEU A 158 1.37 27.78 18.48
N GLU A 159 0.82 27.46 19.65
CA GLU A 159 0.53 26.09 20.08
C GLU A 159 -0.57 25.48 19.20
N ASP A 160 -1.68 26.19 18.95
CA ASP A 160 -2.81 25.68 18.12
C ASP A 160 -2.43 25.44 16.64
N GLY A 161 -1.65 26.35 16.03
CA GLY A 161 -1.26 26.22 14.62
C GLY A 161 -0.22 25.14 14.36
N MET A 162 0.72 24.94 15.30
CA MET A 162 1.75 23.91 15.22
C MET A 162 1.13 22.52 15.38
N ASP A 163 0.14 22.39 16.27
CA ASP A 163 -0.55 21.12 16.55
C ASP A 163 -1.32 20.62 15.32
N LEU A 164 -2.05 21.50 14.61
CA LEU A 164 -2.80 21.10 13.41
C LEU A 164 -1.93 20.56 12.28
N THR A 165 -0.74 21.16 12.06
CA THR A 165 0.19 20.68 11.01
C THR A 165 0.87 19.37 11.40
N ALA A 166 1.23 19.20 12.68
CA ALA A 166 1.77 17.96 13.20
C ALA A 166 0.73 16.83 13.12
N LEU A 167 -0.52 17.09 13.51
CA LEU A 167 -1.64 16.15 13.42
C LEU A 167 -1.93 15.76 11.97
N ALA A 168 -1.91 16.71 11.02
CA ALA A 168 -2.09 16.41 9.60
C ALA A 168 -0.94 15.51 9.06
N THR A 169 0.28 15.78 9.50
CA THR A 169 1.48 15.02 9.11
C THR A 169 1.43 13.60 9.68
N GLU A 170 1.08 13.45 10.96
CA GLU A 170 0.84 12.15 11.61
C GLU A 170 -0.28 11.39 10.91
N GLY A 171 -1.39 12.06 10.60
CA GLY A 171 -2.51 11.49 9.84
C GLY A 171 -2.07 10.92 8.49
N ALA A 172 -1.25 11.65 7.74
CA ALA A 172 -0.71 11.18 6.46
C ALA A 172 0.16 9.92 6.62
N TYR A 173 1.01 9.84 7.66
CA TYR A 173 1.75 8.61 7.96
C TYR A 173 0.84 7.46 8.37
N GLN A 174 -0.20 7.73 9.17
CA GLN A 174 -1.15 6.72 9.61
C GLN A 174 -1.97 6.15 8.45
N GLU A 175 -2.30 6.95 7.44
CA GLU A 175 -2.92 6.49 6.20
C GLU A 175 -2.03 5.49 5.45
N VAL A 176 -0.72 5.77 5.35
CA VAL A 176 0.24 4.85 4.72
C VAL A 176 0.25 3.50 5.45
N ILE A 177 0.31 3.51 6.78
CA ILE A 177 0.29 2.28 7.60
C ILE A 177 -1.01 1.51 7.37
N THR A 178 -2.14 2.22 7.35
CA THR A 178 -3.46 1.64 7.12
C THR A 178 -3.56 0.99 5.73
N LEU A 179 -3.05 1.68 4.70
CA LEU A 179 -3.03 1.18 3.33
C LEU A 179 -2.16 -0.08 3.21
N ALA A 180 -0.97 -0.09 3.82
CA ALA A 180 -0.10 -1.26 3.86
C ALA A 180 -0.79 -2.46 4.55
N GLY A 181 -1.55 -2.23 5.62
CA GLY A 181 -2.33 -3.27 6.30
C GLY A 181 -3.48 -3.86 5.45
N ARG A 182 -3.99 -3.09 4.47
CA ARG A 182 -5.08 -3.48 3.56
C ARG A 182 -4.62 -4.22 2.30
N LEU A 183 -3.32 -4.48 2.15
CA LEU A 183 -2.73 -5.17 0.98
C LEU A 183 -3.12 -6.65 0.82
N ARG A 184 -3.89 -7.23 1.75
CA ARG A 184 -4.18 -8.67 1.73
C ARG A 184 -4.92 -9.08 0.44
N MET A 185 -4.32 -10.01 -0.32
CA MET A 185 -4.90 -10.63 -1.52
C MET A 185 -5.08 -12.15 -1.34
N PRO A 186 -5.89 -12.61 -0.37
CA PRO A 186 -5.96 -14.03 -0.02
C PRO A 186 -6.50 -14.91 -1.14
N ALA A 187 -7.42 -14.39 -1.97
CA ALA A 187 -7.98 -15.12 -3.09
C ALA A 187 -6.95 -15.33 -4.21
N LEU A 188 -6.16 -14.30 -4.53
CA LEU A 188 -5.06 -14.40 -5.48
C LEU A 188 -3.98 -15.35 -4.96
N LEU A 189 -3.54 -15.20 -3.71
CA LEU A 189 -2.55 -16.10 -3.11
C LEU A 189 -3.03 -17.56 -3.10
N ALA A 190 -4.30 -17.83 -2.81
CA ALA A 190 -4.86 -19.17 -2.88
C ALA A 190 -4.84 -19.73 -4.31
N PHE A 191 -5.14 -18.90 -5.31
CA PHE A 191 -5.09 -19.28 -6.72
C PHE A 191 -3.67 -19.53 -7.24
N LEU A 192 -2.66 -18.85 -6.68
CA LEU A 192 -1.25 -18.99 -7.04
C LEU A 192 -0.53 -20.16 -6.33
N ARG A 193 -1.19 -20.90 -5.43
CA ARG A 193 -0.59 -22.08 -4.78
C ARG A 193 -0.29 -23.19 -5.77
#